data_AF-A0A356W2D7-F1
#
_entry.id   AF-A0A356W2D7-F1
#
_cell.length_a   1.000
_cell.length_b   1.000
_cell.length_c   1.000
_cell.angle_alpha   90.00
_cell.angle_beta   90.00
_cell.angle_gamma   90.00
#
_symmetry.space_group_name_H-M   'P 1'
#
loop_
_entity.id
_entity.type
_entity.pdbx_description
1 polymer ?
#
loop_
_entity_poly.entity_id
_entity_poly.type
_entity_poly.pdbx_seq_one_letter_code
_entity_poly.pdbx_strand_id
1 'polypeptide(L)'
;MKKARFLAPLISLVLILWGIPAFAAAPYVQSDTTVSFSKSQGQTYQVQFTVHGTHADPHIAAGNGRVLQTLNTVKTKDAGGNDVYYFKVKAIGSAGSSSAIYTTLPGQAPVRHFVISIIKTYSPGMYKVGTEIPAGEYVLIPTKSDTAYFEITKDSSGKSDSIIANDYFSGRSIVTVADGEYFNVAYSTVYKINEAPAVNKAAKELSDGMYRVGIDIPAGEYKIAPTDSSGGYYEISSDSTHKFESIIGNGTVDNQQYLTIENGQYLKLQRTKIILK
;
A
#
# COMPACT_ATOMS: atom_id res chain seq x y z
N MET A 1 -10.28 -42.21 66.84
CA MET A 1 -11.33 -41.18 66.97
C MET A 1 -11.90 -40.85 65.61
N LYS A 2 -13.21 -41.05 65.46
CA LYS A 2 -14.21 -40.48 64.53
C LYS A 2 -13.81 -40.04 63.10
N LYS A 3 -14.36 -40.82 62.16
CA LYS A 3 -14.91 -40.51 60.82
C LYS A 3 -15.13 -39.03 60.46
N ALA A 4 -14.83 -38.69 59.19
CA ALA A 4 -15.75 -37.99 58.30
C ALA A 4 -15.34 -38.21 56.82
N ARG A 5 -16.08 -39.06 56.10
CA ARG A 5 -16.10 -39.10 54.63
C ARG A 5 -17.20 -38.13 54.19
N PHE A 6 -16.85 -37.06 53.49
CA PHE A 6 -17.82 -36.15 52.88
C PHE A 6 -18.32 -36.76 51.56
N LEU A 7 -19.61 -37.08 51.52
CA LEU A 7 -20.37 -37.32 50.31
C LEU A 7 -20.67 -35.96 49.67
N ALA A 8 -20.28 -35.74 48.41
CA ALA A 8 -20.75 -34.62 47.61
C ALA A 8 -22.05 -35.02 46.89
N PRO A 9 -23.12 -34.21 46.90
CA PRO A 9 -24.33 -34.50 46.14
C PRO A 9 -24.15 -34.07 44.68
N LEU A 10 -24.47 -34.96 43.75
CA LEU A 10 -24.65 -34.63 42.34
C LEU A 10 -25.96 -33.84 42.20
N ILE A 11 -25.87 -32.54 41.90
CA ILE A 11 -27.02 -31.74 41.48
C ILE A 11 -27.20 -31.95 39.97
N SER A 12 -28.15 -32.79 39.58
CA SER A 12 -28.62 -32.85 38.19
C SER A 12 -29.49 -31.62 37.91
N LEU A 13 -28.89 -30.64 37.25
CA LEU A 13 -29.61 -29.48 36.72
C LEU A 13 -30.29 -29.88 35.40
N VAL A 14 -31.60 -30.11 35.44
CA VAL A 14 -32.43 -30.26 34.25
C VAL A 14 -32.65 -28.88 33.66
N LEU A 15 -31.94 -28.55 32.57
CA LEU A 15 -32.16 -27.36 31.77
C LEU A 15 -33.38 -27.57 30.86
N ILE A 16 -34.53 -27.08 31.30
CA ILE A 16 -35.72 -26.93 30.46
C ILE A 16 -35.47 -25.73 29.53
N LEU A 17 -35.06 -26.00 28.30
CA LEU A 17 -34.92 -25.01 27.23
C LEU A 17 -36.29 -24.48 26.82
N TRP A 18 -36.73 -23.39 27.44
CA TRP A 18 -37.75 -22.52 26.83
C TRP A 18 -37.11 -21.84 25.63
N GLY A 19 -37.73 -22.02 24.46
CA GLY A 19 -37.24 -21.52 23.18
C GLY A 19 -36.92 -20.02 23.26
N ILE A 20 -35.65 -19.70 23.13
CA ILE A 20 -35.17 -18.34 22.93
C ILE A 20 -35.72 -17.89 21.57
N PRO A 21 -36.55 -16.84 21.47
CA PRO A 21 -36.95 -16.34 20.18
C PRO A 21 -35.68 -15.90 19.44
N ALA A 22 -35.40 -16.54 18.31
CA ALA A 22 -34.35 -16.09 17.40
C ALA A 22 -34.77 -14.72 16.86
N PHE A 23 -34.24 -13.65 17.44
CA PHE A 23 -34.39 -12.32 16.88
C PHE A 23 -33.75 -12.35 15.48
N ALA A 24 -34.57 -12.13 14.45
CA ALA A 24 -34.06 -11.97 13.09
C ALA A 24 -33.03 -10.84 13.10
N ALA A 25 -31.85 -11.09 12.53
CA ALA A 25 -30.80 -10.09 12.45
C ALA A 25 -31.33 -8.84 11.72
N ALA A 26 -31.01 -7.65 12.25
CA ALA A 26 -31.41 -6.40 11.63
C ALA A 26 -30.82 -6.28 10.21
N PRO A 27 -31.55 -5.70 9.24
CA PRO A 27 -31.06 -5.57 7.88
C PRO A 27 -29.82 -4.66 7.83
N TYR A 28 -28.87 -4.99 6.96
CA TYR A 28 -27.61 -4.27 6.83
C TYR A 28 -27.05 -4.34 5.41
N VAL A 29 -26.09 -3.46 5.11
CA VAL A 29 -25.36 -3.47 3.84
C VAL A 29 -23.92 -3.91 4.09
N GLN A 30 -23.50 -4.98 3.42
CA GLN A 30 -22.13 -5.47 3.43
C GLN A 30 -21.36 -4.88 2.25
N SER A 31 -20.13 -4.42 2.46
CA SER A 31 -19.21 -4.06 1.37
C SER A 31 -18.19 -5.17 1.15
N ASP A 32 -17.76 -5.36 -0.11
CA ASP A 32 -16.60 -6.19 -0.44
C ASP A 32 -15.26 -5.56 -0.03
N THR A 33 -15.27 -4.28 0.37
CA THR A 33 -14.10 -3.52 0.80
C THR A 33 -14.42 -2.71 2.04
N THR A 34 -13.61 -2.86 3.08
CA THR A 34 -13.73 -2.09 4.34
C THR A 34 -12.44 -1.35 4.69
N VAL A 35 -11.38 -1.57 3.92
CA VAL A 35 -10.07 -0.97 4.13
C VAL A 35 -9.95 0.27 3.25
N SER A 36 -9.61 1.41 3.85
CA SER A 36 -9.33 2.66 3.13
C SER A 36 -8.07 2.54 2.29
N PHE A 37 -8.06 3.18 1.11
CA PHE A 37 -6.94 3.10 0.17
C PHE A 37 -6.79 4.38 -0.67
N SER A 38 -5.69 4.45 -1.42
CA SER A 38 -5.40 5.57 -2.31
C SER A 38 -5.64 5.22 -3.77
N LYS A 39 -6.07 6.20 -4.57
CA LYS A 39 -6.30 6.06 -6.00
C LYS A 39 -5.72 7.25 -6.75
N SER A 40 -4.99 6.99 -7.85
CA SER A 40 -4.45 8.07 -8.67
C SER A 40 -5.58 8.88 -9.32
N GLN A 41 -5.37 10.19 -9.40
CA GLN A 41 -6.33 11.09 -10.05
C GLN A 41 -6.68 10.60 -11.46
N GLY A 42 -7.97 10.67 -11.81
CA GLY A 42 -8.53 10.23 -13.08
C GLY A 42 -8.92 8.74 -13.13
N GLN A 43 -8.42 7.90 -12.23
CA GLN A 43 -8.77 6.47 -12.22
C GLN A 43 -10.17 6.23 -11.66
N THR A 44 -10.74 5.08 -12.05
CA THR A 44 -12.04 4.63 -11.55
C THR A 44 -11.89 3.48 -10.56
N TYR A 45 -12.89 3.33 -9.70
CA TYR A 45 -13.02 2.21 -8.78
C TYR A 45 -14.49 1.80 -8.70
N GLN A 46 -14.74 0.50 -8.58
CA GLN A 46 -16.06 -0.08 -8.42
C GLN A 46 -16.05 -0.92 -7.15
N VAL A 47 -17.01 -0.65 -6.27
CA VAL A 47 -17.25 -1.40 -5.03
C VAL A 47 -18.54 -2.20 -5.17
N GLN A 48 -18.56 -3.40 -4.60
CA GLN A 48 -19.76 -4.20 -4.46
C GLN A 48 -20.37 -3.99 -3.06
N PHE A 49 -21.69 -3.78 -3.02
CA PHE A 49 -22.49 -3.80 -1.80
C PHE A 49 -23.56 -4.88 -1.88
N THR A 50 -23.71 -5.70 -0.85
CA THR A 50 -24.77 -6.70 -0.72
C THR A 50 -25.72 -6.30 0.40
N VAL A 51 -27.02 -6.27 0.13
CA VAL A 51 -28.05 -5.95 1.13
C VAL A 51 -28.60 -7.25 1.73
N HIS A 52 -28.57 -7.34 3.06
CA HIS A 52 -29.04 -8.51 3.80
C HIS A 52 -30.27 -8.18 4.64
N GLY A 53 -31.19 -9.14 4.76
CA GLY A 53 -32.39 -9.04 5.61
C GLY A 53 -33.49 -8.11 5.10
N THR A 54 -33.32 -7.48 3.92
CA THR A 54 -34.30 -6.62 3.26
C THR A 54 -34.03 -6.52 1.76
N HIS A 55 -35.02 -6.07 1.00
CA HIS A 55 -34.90 -5.68 -0.41
C HIS A 55 -35.07 -4.17 -0.63
N ALA A 56 -35.03 -3.38 0.45
CA ALA A 56 -35.08 -1.93 0.40
C ALA A 56 -33.80 -1.38 -0.26
N ASP A 57 -33.95 -0.41 -1.17
CA ASP A 57 -32.82 0.21 -1.84
C ASP A 57 -32.03 1.13 -0.88
N PRO A 58 -30.72 0.91 -0.68
CA PRO A 58 -29.89 1.83 0.08
C PRO A 58 -29.55 3.07 -0.75
N HIS A 59 -29.47 4.23 -0.10
CA HIS A 59 -28.81 5.40 -0.66
C HIS A 59 -27.30 5.24 -0.55
N ILE A 60 -26.59 5.19 -1.69
CA ILE A 60 -25.13 5.04 -1.77
C ILE A 60 -24.50 6.38 -2.15
N ALA A 61 -23.58 6.87 -1.33
CA ALA A 61 -22.97 8.20 -1.50
C ALA A 61 -21.45 8.17 -1.42
N ALA A 62 -20.80 9.03 -2.23
CA ALA A 62 -19.35 9.21 -2.29
C ALA A 62 -18.91 10.61 -1.85
N GLY A 63 -19.54 11.14 -0.80
CA GLY A 63 -19.38 12.53 -0.36
C GLY A 63 -20.15 13.53 -1.23
N ASN A 64 -19.57 14.70 -1.47
CA ASN A 64 -20.23 15.83 -2.16
C ASN A 64 -19.93 15.92 -3.67
N GLY A 65 -19.34 14.88 -4.27
CA GLY A 65 -19.02 14.86 -5.70
C GLY A 65 -17.75 15.61 -6.12
N ARG A 66 -17.06 16.33 -5.21
CA ARG A 66 -15.86 17.13 -5.56
C ARG A 66 -14.56 16.31 -5.62
N VAL A 67 -14.50 15.23 -4.85
CA VAL A 67 -13.32 14.35 -4.78
C VAL A 67 -13.55 13.07 -5.56
N LEU A 68 -14.73 12.47 -5.38
CA LEU A 68 -15.17 11.28 -6.10
C LEU A 68 -16.41 11.63 -6.90
N GLN A 69 -16.33 11.49 -8.23
CA GLN A 69 -17.48 11.62 -9.11
C GLN A 69 -18.17 10.26 -9.21
N THR A 70 -19.43 10.17 -8.79
CA THR A 70 -20.26 8.99 -9.06
C THR A 70 -20.49 8.87 -10.57
N LEU A 71 -20.15 7.71 -11.14
CA LEU A 71 -20.34 7.44 -12.57
C LEU A 71 -21.63 6.67 -12.81
N ASN A 72 -21.79 5.51 -12.18
CA ASN A 72 -23.00 4.70 -12.28
C ASN A 72 -23.16 3.78 -11.07
N THR A 73 -24.38 3.26 -10.91
CA THR A 73 -24.71 2.21 -9.96
C THR A 73 -25.54 1.16 -10.69
N VAL A 74 -25.13 -0.11 -10.62
CA VAL A 74 -25.84 -1.23 -11.25
C VAL A 74 -26.36 -2.16 -10.17
N LYS A 75 -27.67 -2.42 -10.15
CA LYS A 75 -28.30 -3.38 -9.24
C LYS A 75 -28.44 -4.75 -9.91
N THR A 76 -28.14 -5.81 -9.19
CA THR A 76 -28.35 -7.21 -9.57
C THR A 76 -28.76 -8.03 -8.35
N LYS A 77 -28.81 -9.36 -8.47
CA LYS A 77 -28.95 -10.30 -7.37
C LYS A 77 -27.79 -11.28 -7.30
N ASP A 78 -27.44 -11.71 -6.09
CA ASP A 78 -26.53 -12.85 -5.90
C ASP A 78 -27.27 -14.19 -6.03
N ALA A 79 -26.54 -15.30 -5.89
CA ALA A 79 -27.12 -16.64 -5.94
C ALA A 79 -28.13 -16.92 -4.81
N GLY A 80 -28.07 -16.17 -3.71
CA GLY A 80 -29.00 -16.25 -2.58
C GLY A 80 -30.23 -15.35 -2.73
N GLY A 81 -30.34 -14.59 -3.83
CA GLY A 81 -31.44 -13.66 -4.08
C GLY A 81 -31.31 -12.30 -3.40
N ASN A 82 -30.21 -12.06 -2.66
CA ASN A 82 -29.92 -10.77 -2.04
C ASN A 82 -29.67 -9.72 -3.11
N ASP A 83 -30.04 -8.46 -2.84
CA ASP A 83 -29.77 -7.37 -3.76
C ASP A 83 -28.29 -6.94 -3.68
N VAL A 84 -27.65 -6.83 -4.84
CA VAL A 84 -26.24 -6.47 -4.98
C VAL A 84 -26.10 -5.22 -5.83
N TYR A 85 -25.30 -4.26 -5.37
CA TYR A 85 -25.04 -3.00 -6.05
C TYR A 85 -23.56 -2.89 -6.42
N TYR A 86 -23.29 -2.65 -7.69
CA TYR A 86 -21.97 -2.26 -8.17
C TYR A 86 -21.94 -0.74 -8.33
N PHE A 87 -21.28 -0.06 -7.40
CA PHE A 87 -21.20 1.39 -7.34
C PHE A 87 -19.84 1.86 -7.87
N LYS A 88 -19.84 2.61 -8.97
CA LYS A 88 -18.61 3.05 -9.63
C LYS A 88 -18.37 4.54 -9.46
N VAL A 89 -17.15 4.89 -9.06
CA VAL A 89 -16.69 6.28 -8.88
C VAL A 89 -15.43 6.55 -9.70
N LYS A 90 -15.19 7.83 -10.01
CA LYS A 90 -13.93 8.34 -10.57
C LYS A 90 -13.27 9.28 -9.58
N ALA A 91 -11.97 9.08 -9.35
CA ALA A 91 -11.13 9.99 -8.58
C ALA A 91 -10.91 11.29 -9.36
N ILE A 92 -11.50 12.40 -8.93
CA ILE A 92 -11.37 13.70 -9.62
C ILE A 92 -10.79 14.82 -8.75
N GLY A 93 -10.74 14.62 -7.43
CA GLY A 93 -10.17 15.58 -6.49
C GLY A 93 -8.67 15.85 -6.72
N SER A 94 -8.15 16.88 -6.07
CA SER A 94 -6.72 17.16 -6.02
C SER A 94 -6.00 16.09 -5.19
N ALA A 95 -4.70 15.88 -5.44
CA ALA A 95 -3.89 15.02 -4.58
C ALA A 95 -3.93 15.48 -3.12
N GLY A 96 -3.96 14.52 -2.19
CA GLY A 96 -4.15 14.73 -0.76
C GLY A 96 -5.62 14.90 -0.33
N SER A 97 -6.56 15.13 -1.25
CA SER A 97 -7.99 15.14 -0.92
C SER A 97 -8.52 13.72 -0.72
N SER A 98 -9.59 13.57 0.05
CA SER A 98 -10.21 12.26 0.28
C SER A 98 -11.73 12.37 0.40
N SER A 99 -12.42 11.27 0.14
CA SER A 99 -13.86 11.15 0.36
C SER A 99 -14.22 9.74 0.81
N ALA A 100 -15.21 9.66 1.69
CA ALA A 100 -15.71 8.40 2.24
C ALA A 100 -16.92 7.88 1.44
N ILE A 101 -17.04 6.55 1.37
CA ILE A 101 -18.21 5.88 0.82
C ILE A 101 -19.15 5.48 1.95
N TYR A 102 -20.42 5.83 1.78
CA TYR A 102 -21.49 5.55 2.74
C TYR A 102 -22.65 4.82 2.08
N THR A 103 -23.33 4.00 2.86
CA THR A 103 -24.66 3.46 2.51
C THR A 103 -25.64 3.82 3.61
N THR A 104 -26.87 4.18 3.23
CA THR A 104 -27.96 4.44 4.17
C THR A 104 -29.18 3.64 3.75
N LEU A 105 -29.55 2.62 4.54
CA LEU A 105 -30.84 1.94 4.36
C LEU A 105 -31.99 2.82 4.86
N PRO A 106 -33.20 2.72 4.28
CA PRO A 106 -34.36 3.46 4.75
C PRO A 106 -34.60 3.26 6.26
N GLY A 107 -34.71 4.36 7.00
CA GLY A 107 -34.93 4.36 8.45
C GLY A 107 -33.68 4.06 9.29
N GLN A 108 -32.50 3.93 8.70
CA GLN A 108 -31.24 3.71 9.42
C GLN A 108 -30.30 4.92 9.35
N ALA A 109 -29.36 4.99 10.30
CA ALA A 109 -28.26 5.95 10.21
C ALA A 109 -27.28 5.57 9.08
N PRO A 110 -26.61 6.53 8.43
CA PRO A 110 -25.59 6.24 7.43
C PRO A 110 -24.44 5.39 8.00
N VAL A 111 -24.03 4.36 7.27
CA VAL A 111 -22.88 3.50 7.61
C VAL A 111 -21.71 3.89 6.71
N ARG A 112 -20.57 4.22 7.32
CA ARG A 112 -19.30 4.48 6.62
C ARG A 112 -18.57 3.17 6.36
N HIS A 113 -18.17 2.92 5.11
CA HIS A 113 -17.45 1.69 4.75
C HIS A 113 -15.94 1.91 4.67
N PHE A 114 -15.48 2.87 3.88
CA PHE A 114 -14.05 3.16 3.69
C PHE A 114 -13.84 4.57 3.11
N VAL A 115 -12.59 4.99 3.07
CA VAL A 115 -12.14 6.27 2.49
C VAL A 115 -11.28 6.00 1.27
N ILE A 116 -11.50 6.76 0.19
CA ILE A 116 -10.59 6.84 -0.95
C ILE A 116 -9.85 8.16 -0.88
N SER A 117 -8.52 8.10 -0.82
CA SER A 117 -7.64 9.27 -0.91
C SER A 117 -7.10 9.42 -2.32
N ILE A 118 -7.00 10.64 -2.82
CA ILE A 118 -6.47 10.91 -4.15
C ILE A 118 -4.97 11.16 -4.05
N ILE A 119 -4.21 10.50 -4.90
CA ILE A 119 -2.75 10.68 -5.01
C ILE A 119 -2.38 11.22 -6.39
N LYS A 120 -1.24 11.92 -6.46
CA LYS A 120 -0.64 12.34 -7.74
C LYS A 120 0.55 11.44 -8.03
N THR A 121 0.49 10.82 -9.20
CA THR A 121 1.60 10.07 -9.77
C THR A 121 2.18 10.85 -10.94
N TYR A 122 3.47 10.68 -11.19
CA TYR A 122 4.13 11.25 -12.35
C TYR A 122 4.54 10.13 -13.30
N SER A 123 4.30 10.35 -14.59
CA SER A 123 4.66 9.42 -15.65
C SER A 123 6.16 9.50 -15.96
N PRO A 124 6.75 8.56 -16.73
CA PRO A 124 8.08 8.76 -17.29
C PRO A 124 8.19 10.10 -18.04
N GLY A 125 9.32 10.79 -17.87
CA GLY A 125 9.58 12.12 -18.42
C GLY A 125 10.62 12.89 -17.60
N MET A 126 10.99 14.07 -18.08
CA MET A 126 11.84 15.02 -17.38
C MET A 126 11.00 16.08 -16.69
N TYR A 127 11.31 16.37 -15.43
CA TYR A 127 10.61 17.34 -14.60
C TYR A 127 11.56 18.36 -14.03
N LYS A 128 11.21 19.65 -14.12
CA LYS A 128 11.89 20.70 -13.36
C LYS A 128 11.39 20.69 -11.91
N VAL A 129 12.29 20.37 -10.99
CA VAL A 129 11.99 20.27 -9.56
C VAL A 129 11.75 21.67 -8.98
N GLY A 130 10.69 21.82 -8.19
CA GLY A 130 10.19 23.10 -7.69
C GLY A 130 9.07 23.72 -8.53
N THR A 131 8.97 23.35 -9.81
CA THR A 131 7.95 23.87 -10.72
C THR A 131 6.94 22.80 -11.13
N GLU A 132 7.41 21.69 -11.68
CA GLU A 132 6.54 20.64 -12.22
C GLU A 132 6.34 19.49 -11.23
N ILE A 133 7.40 19.17 -10.48
CA ILE A 133 7.41 18.24 -9.36
C ILE A 133 7.99 18.96 -8.12
N PRO A 134 7.35 18.92 -6.95
CA PRO A 134 7.91 19.52 -5.74
C PRO A 134 9.25 18.87 -5.35
N ALA A 135 10.15 19.61 -4.70
CA ALA A 135 11.28 19.00 -4.02
C ALA A 135 10.80 18.00 -2.94
N GLY A 136 11.58 16.95 -2.71
CA GLY A 136 11.29 15.92 -1.73
C GLY A 136 11.70 14.52 -2.17
N GLU A 137 11.13 13.53 -1.49
CA GLU A 137 11.48 12.13 -1.68
C GLU A 137 10.36 11.35 -2.42
N TYR A 138 10.78 10.50 -3.34
CA TYR A 138 9.91 9.79 -4.26
C TYR A 138 10.28 8.31 -4.37
N VAL A 139 9.26 7.47 -4.58
CA VAL A 139 9.42 6.06 -4.95
C VAL A 139 9.16 5.92 -6.42
N LEU A 140 10.09 5.28 -7.12
CA LEU A 140 9.96 4.91 -8.51
C LEU A 140 9.60 3.43 -8.58
N ILE A 141 8.49 3.12 -9.24
CA ILE A 141 8.04 1.74 -9.47
C ILE A 141 8.07 1.46 -10.96
N PRO A 142 8.88 0.49 -11.43
CA PRO A 142 8.95 0.13 -12.85
C PRO A 142 7.57 -0.18 -13.42
N THR A 143 7.29 0.33 -14.62
CA THR A 143 6.06 0.01 -15.38
C THR A 143 6.23 -1.23 -16.26
N LYS A 144 7.46 -1.72 -16.39
CA LYS A 144 7.85 -2.94 -17.10
C LYS A 144 8.78 -3.77 -16.21
N SER A 145 8.87 -5.07 -16.45
CA SER A 145 9.53 -6.03 -15.56
C SER A 145 11.05 -5.98 -15.54
N ASP A 146 11.70 -5.36 -16.52
CA ASP A 146 13.08 -5.76 -16.81
C ASP A 146 14.15 -4.74 -16.39
N THR A 147 13.92 -3.43 -16.53
CA THR A 147 14.83 -2.36 -16.04
C THR A 147 14.14 -0.99 -16.12
N ALA A 148 14.37 -0.11 -15.13
CA ALA A 148 14.03 1.30 -15.17
C ALA A 148 15.27 2.18 -14.96
N TYR A 149 15.16 3.47 -15.27
CA TYR A 149 16.27 4.43 -15.15
C TYR A 149 15.79 5.75 -14.54
N PHE A 150 16.66 6.38 -13.76
CA PHE A 150 16.50 7.77 -13.40
C PHE A 150 17.82 8.53 -13.53
N GLU A 151 17.70 9.85 -13.70
CA GLU A 151 18.81 10.78 -13.70
C GLU A 151 18.36 12.09 -13.03
N ILE A 152 19.23 12.64 -12.18
CA ILE A 152 19.07 13.93 -11.53
C ILE A 152 20.22 14.80 -12.00
N THR A 153 19.92 15.96 -12.57
CA THR A 153 20.94 16.91 -13.06
C THR A 153 20.79 18.29 -12.46
N LYS A 154 21.91 19.01 -12.35
CA LYS A 154 21.98 20.42 -11.88
C LYS A 154 21.38 21.41 -12.88
N ASP A 155 21.31 21.02 -14.16
CA ASP A 155 20.82 21.83 -15.27
C ASP A 155 20.33 20.95 -16.44
N SER A 156 19.72 21.57 -17.45
CA SER A 156 19.22 20.90 -18.65
C SER A 156 20.21 20.91 -19.83
N SER A 157 21.52 20.98 -19.58
CA SER A 157 22.52 21.06 -20.65
C SER A 157 22.80 19.74 -21.37
N GLY A 158 22.41 18.61 -20.78
CA GLY A 158 22.67 17.26 -21.30
C GLY A 158 24.13 16.82 -21.22
N LYS A 159 24.95 17.49 -20.39
CA LYS A 159 26.36 17.16 -20.19
C LYS A 159 26.56 16.19 -19.03
N SER A 160 27.55 15.32 -19.12
CA SER A 160 27.86 14.36 -18.04
C SER A 160 28.26 15.04 -16.72
N ASP A 161 28.88 16.22 -16.77
CA ASP A 161 29.25 16.98 -15.57
C ASP A 161 28.04 17.62 -14.87
N SER A 162 26.85 17.60 -15.49
CA SER A 162 25.61 18.06 -14.87
C SER A 162 24.92 16.99 -14.03
N ILE A 163 25.28 15.72 -14.20
CA ILE A 163 24.69 14.59 -13.49
C ILE A 163 25.09 14.66 -12.01
N ILE A 164 24.08 14.77 -11.16
CA ILE A 164 24.21 14.69 -9.70
C ILE A 164 24.14 13.21 -9.27
N ALA A 165 23.17 12.48 -9.81
CA ALA A 165 22.99 11.05 -9.58
C ALA A 165 22.22 10.42 -10.74
N ASN A 166 22.52 9.17 -11.05
CA ASN A 166 21.74 8.35 -11.96
C ASN A 166 21.88 6.87 -11.62
N ASP A 167 20.90 6.06 -12.02
CA ASP A 167 20.95 4.62 -11.78
C ASP A 167 20.06 3.85 -12.74
N TYR A 168 20.50 2.65 -13.09
CA TYR A 168 19.64 1.62 -13.65
C TYR A 168 19.20 0.69 -12.53
N PHE A 169 17.90 0.51 -12.38
CA PHE A 169 17.35 -0.26 -11.27
C PHE A 169 16.29 -1.24 -11.71
N SER A 170 16.26 -2.35 -10.98
CA SER A 170 15.19 -3.36 -11.00
C SER A 170 14.44 -3.32 -9.67
N GLY A 171 13.16 -3.65 -9.70
CA GLY A 171 12.29 -3.42 -8.55
C GLY A 171 12.09 -1.93 -8.25
N ARG A 172 11.70 -1.57 -7.03
CA ARG A 172 11.44 -0.17 -6.66
C ARG A 172 12.75 0.57 -6.37
N SER A 173 12.83 1.86 -6.67
CA SER A 173 13.91 2.74 -6.20
C SER A 173 13.34 3.91 -5.39
N ILE A 174 14.16 4.53 -4.54
CA ILE A 174 13.80 5.70 -3.74
C ILE A 174 14.81 6.80 -4.05
N VAL A 175 14.34 8.00 -4.35
CA VAL A 175 15.21 9.13 -4.71
C VAL A 175 14.78 10.39 -3.98
N THR A 176 15.76 11.21 -3.58
CA THR A 176 15.55 12.59 -3.14
C THR A 176 15.92 13.55 -4.27
N VAL A 177 15.05 14.54 -4.51
CA VAL A 177 15.28 15.63 -5.47
C VAL A 177 15.08 17.00 -4.79
N ALA A 178 15.93 17.96 -5.12
CA ALA A 178 15.95 19.31 -4.56
C ALA A 178 15.45 20.38 -5.54
N ASP A 179 15.01 21.52 -5.01
CA ASP A 179 14.53 22.65 -5.81
C ASP A 179 15.60 23.13 -6.81
N GLY A 180 15.20 23.36 -8.07
CA GLY A 180 16.10 23.78 -9.13
C GLY A 180 16.79 22.64 -9.90
N GLU A 181 16.73 21.40 -9.41
CA GLU A 181 17.23 20.23 -10.14
C GLU A 181 16.28 19.82 -11.28
N TYR A 182 16.78 18.95 -12.16
CA TYR A 182 16.02 18.32 -13.22
C TYR A 182 15.98 16.81 -12.98
N PHE A 183 14.78 16.27 -12.87
CA PHE A 183 14.55 14.86 -12.56
C PHE A 183 13.98 14.15 -13.78
N ASN A 184 14.81 13.32 -14.42
CA ASN A 184 14.47 12.54 -15.60
C ASN A 184 14.22 11.08 -15.22
N VAL A 185 13.09 10.53 -15.63
CA VAL A 185 12.64 9.19 -15.26
C VAL A 185 12.20 8.41 -16.49
N ALA A 186 12.73 7.20 -16.66
CA ALA A 186 12.34 6.28 -17.72
C ALA A 186 11.78 4.97 -17.14
N TYR A 187 10.72 4.45 -17.79
CA TYR A 187 10.10 3.16 -17.50
C TYR A 187 9.63 2.94 -16.05
N SER A 188 9.32 4.01 -15.31
CA SER A 188 8.74 3.90 -13.97
C SER A 188 7.68 4.97 -13.71
N THR A 189 6.71 4.62 -12.86
CA THR A 189 5.78 5.59 -12.29
C THR A 189 6.40 6.15 -11.01
N VAL A 190 6.34 7.46 -10.85
CA VAL A 190 6.86 8.17 -9.68
C VAL A 190 5.72 8.45 -8.71
N TYR A 191 5.93 8.09 -7.45
CA TYR A 191 5.03 8.34 -6.33
C TYR A 191 5.75 9.20 -5.31
N LYS A 192 5.07 10.16 -4.69
CA LYS A 192 5.60 10.77 -3.47
C LYS A 192 5.81 9.67 -2.42
N ILE A 193 6.85 9.77 -1.60
CA ILE A 193 7.28 8.68 -0.71
C ILE A 193 6.17 8.07 0.15
N ASN A 194 5.24 8.90 0.65
CA ASN A 194 4.12 8.47 1.50
C ASN A 194 2.84 8.09 0.72
N GLU A 195 2.86 8.19 -0.60
CA GLU A 195 1.74 7.87 -1.50
C GLU A 195 2.01 6.60 -2.32
N ALA A 196 3.24 6.07 -2.24
CA ALA A 196 3.64 4.87 -2.96
C ALA A 196 2.95 3.61 -2.44
N PRO A 197 2.67 2.62 -3.31
CA PRO A 197 2.26 1.29 -2.89
C PRO A 197 3.17 0.72 -1.79
N ALA A 198 2.52 0.13 -0.79
CA ALA A 198 3.20 -0.55 0.30
C ALA A 198 4.07 -1.70 -0.24
N VAL A 199 5.21 -1.93 0.40
CA VAL A 199 6.06 -3.08 0.09
C VAL A 199 5.30 -4.37 0.41
N ASN A 200 5.19 -5.26 -0.57
CA ASN A 200 4.59 -6.57 -0.38
C ASN A 200 5.57 -7.49 0.35
N LYS A 201 5.19 -7.94 1.56
CA LYS A 201 6.00 -8.81 2.42
C LYS A 201 5.43 -10.23 2.55
N ALA A 202 4.39 -10.55 1.80
CA ALA A 202 3.66 -11.82 1.96
C ALA A 202 4.54 -13.05 1.72
N ALA A 203 5.53 -12.94 0.84
CA ALA A 203 6.49 -14.00 0.55
C ALA A 203 7.55 -14.20 1.65
N LYS A 204 7.57 -13.36 2.71
CA LYS A 204 8.64 -13.30 3.73
C LYS A 204 10.04 -13.08 3.12
N GLU A 205 10.09 -12.50 1.94
CA GLU A 205 11.31 -12.21 1.19
C GLU A 205 11.10 -10.88 0.45
N LEU A 206 12.16 -10.08 0.33
CA LEU A 206 12.22 -8.93 -0.55
C LEU A 206 13.42 -9.10 -1.47
N SER A 207 13.27 -8.79 -2.75
CA SER A 207 14.30 -8.94 -3.78
C SER A 207 14.86 -7.57 -4.20
N ASP A 208 15.29 -7.44 -5.45
CA ASP A 208 15.79 -6.20 -6.04
C ASP A 208 14.91 -4.99 -5.72
N GLY A 209 15.60 -3.92 -5.32
CA GLY A 209 14.99 -2.63 -5.03
C GLY A 209 15.64 -1.92 -3.84
N MET A 210 15.15 -0.73 -3.55
CA MET A 210 15.58 0.12 -2.45
C MET A 210 14.47 0.26 -1.39
N TYR A 211 14.83 0.10 -0.12
CA TYR A 211 13.91 -0.02 1.01
C TYR A 211 14.35 0.86 2.17
N ARG A 212 13.39 1.54 2.82
CA ARG A 212 13.65 2.31 4.05
C ARG A 212 13.68 1.40 5.27
N VAL A 213 14.78 1.42 6.00
CA VAL A 213 14.93 0.66 7.23
C VAL A 213 14.24 1.40 8.38
N GLY A 214 13.38 0.69 9.12
CA GLY A 214 12.46 1.23 10.12
C GLY A 214 11.04 1.51 9.60
N ILE A 215 10.83 1.54 8.28
CA ILE A 215 9.50 1.78 7.67
C ILE A 215 9.12 0.60 6.76
N ASP A 216 9.91 0.36 5.72
CA ASP A 216 9.66 -0.72 4.77
C ASP A 216 10.18 -2.06 5.31
N ILE A 217 11.30 -2.07 6.03
CA ILE A 217 11.86 -3.26 6.67
C ILE A 217 12.29 -2.84 8.09
N PRO A 218 11.89 -3.54 9.17
CA PRO A 218 12.41 -3.22 10.51
C PRO A 218 13.94 -3.30 10.57
N ALA A 219 14.57 -2.51 11.45
CA ALA A 219 15.99 -2.66 11.72
C ALA A 219 16.30 -4.01 12.37
N GLY A 220 17.52 -4.52 12.14
CA GLY A 220 18.02 -5.75 12.73
C GLY A 220 18.98 -6.51 11.83
N GLU A 221 19.37 -7.70 12.28
CA GLU A 221 20.18 -8.63 11.50
C GLU A 221 19.31 -9.60 10.70
N TYR A 222 19.63 -9.75 9.42
CA TYR A 222 18.91 -10.56 8.44
C TYR A 222 19.87 -11.45 7.65
N LYS A 223 19.33 -12.52 7.07
CA LYS A 223 20.03 -13.28 6.03
C LYS A 223 19.75 -12.67 4.66
N ILE A 224 20.79 -12.50 3.87
CA ILE A 224 20.70 -12.16 2.45
C ILE A 224 21.34 -13.25 1.60
N ALA A 225 20.89 -13.41 0.36
CA ALA A 225 21.41 -14.37 -0.60
C ALA A 225 21.26 -13.84 -2.04
N PRO A 226 22.10 -14.28 -2.99
CA PRO A 226 21.88 -13.93 -4.39
C PRO A 226 20.59 -14.55 -4.92
N THR A 227 19.94 -13.90 -5.90
CA THR A 227 18.74 -14.43 -6.55
C THR A 227 19.03 -15.48 -7.62
N ASP A 228 20.27 -15.49 -8.13
CA ASP A 228 20.74 -16.43 -9.13
C ASP A 228 22.26 -16.70 -8.98
N SER A 229 22.84 -17.51 -9.87
CA SER A 229 24.25 -17.95 -9.79
C SER A 229 25.28 -16.88 -10.16
N SER A 230 24.88 -15.70 -10.59
CA SER A 230 25.79 -14.62 -11.00
C SER A 230 26.28 -13.75 -9.84
N GLY A 231 25.83 -14.06 -8.61
CA GLY A 231 26.06 -13.22 -7.44
C GLY A 231 25.14 -12.01 -7.39
N GLY A 232 25.18 -11.31 -6.26
CA GLY A 232 24.40 -10.10 -6.01
C GLY A 232 25.22 -8.99 -5.36
N TYR A 233 24.56 -7.88 -5.06
CA TYR A 233 25.14 -6.73 -4.37
C TYR A 233 24.12 -6.10 -3.43
N TYR A 234 24.61 -5.59 -2.30
CA TYR A 234 23.84 -4.73 -1.41
C TYR A 234 24.57 -3.41 -1.17
N GLU A 235 23.80 -2.37 -0.89
CA GLU A 235 24.28 -1.07 -0.44
C GLU A 235 23.39 -0.54 0.67
N ILE A 236 24.01 0.01 1.70
CA ILE A 236 23.40 0.70 2.82
C ILE A 236 23.81 2.16 2.73
N SER A 237 22.82 3.05 2.63
CA SER A 237 23.04 4.48 2.50
C SER A 237 22.33 5.26 3.60
N SER A 238 22.87 6.41 4.00
CA SER A 238 22.30 7.31 5.00
C SER A 238 21.07 8.06 4.50
N ASP A 239 20.91 8.17 3.19
CA ASP A 239 19.82 8.86 2.53
C ASP A 239 19.56 8.27 1.13
N SER A 240 18.60 8.85 0.40
CA SER A 240 18.21 8.45 -0.94
C SER A 240 18.71 9.41 -2.04
N THR A 241 19.82 10.12 -1.80
CA THR A 241 20.41 11.02 -2.80
C THR A 241 21.25 10.30 -3.85
N HIS A 242 21.58 9.02 -3.61
CA HIS A 242 22.45 8.17 -4.47
C HIS A 242 23.86 8.75 -4.66
N LYS A 243 24.32 9.58 -3.74
CA LYS A 243 25.67 10.12 -3.75
C LYS A 243 26.63 9.18 -3.02
N PHE A 244 27.87 9.16 -3.49
CA PHE A 244 28.91 8.28 -2.95
C PHE A 244 29.16 8.52 -1.45
N GLU A 245 29.13 9.79 -1.02
CA GLU A 245 29.31 10.17 0.39
C GLU A 245 28.20 9.68 1.32
N SER A 246 27.04 9.31 0.78
CA SER A 246 25.92 8.78 1.56
C SER A 246 26.05 7.27 1.79
N ILE A 247 26.97 6.57 1.12
CA ILE A 247 27.16 5.13 1.28
C ILE A 247 27.84 4.85 2.63
N ILE A 248 27.13 4.14 3.50
CA ILE A 248 27.62 3.69 4.81
C ILE A 248 28.37 2.36 4.68
N GLY A 249 27.88 1.47 3.83
CA GLY A 249 28.49 0.17 3.59
C GLY A 249 27.88 -0.55 2.41
N ASN A 250 28.66 -1.37 1.72
CA ASN A 250 28.22 -2.15 0.58
C ASN A 250 29.04 -3.43 0.45
N GLY A 251 28.59 -4.34 -0.42
CA GLY A 251 29.36 -5.55 -0.69
C GLY A 251 28.69 -6.49 -1.69
N THR A 252 29.49 -7.42 -2.23
CA THR A 252 28.97 -8.51 -3.06
C THR A 252 28.28 -9.56 -2.19
N VAL A 253 27.38 -10.32 -2.81
CA VAL A 253 26.59 -11.39 -2.19
C VAL A 253 26.72 -12.63 -3.05
N ASP A 254 27.80 -13.39 -2.85
CA ASP A 254 28.09 -14.59 -3.63
C ASP A 254 27.46 -15.86 -3.03
N ASN A 255 27.08 -15.80 -1.75
CA ASN A 255 26.41 -16.86 -1.02
C ASN A 255 25.50 -16.27 0.07
N GLN A 256 24.85 -17.13 0.85
CA GLN A 256 24.03 -16.68 1.97
C GLN A 256 24.90 -16.11 3.09
N GLN A 257 24.70 -14.85 3.45
CA GLN A 257 25.43 -14.14 4.51
C GLN A 257 24.49 -13.34 5.42
N TYR A 258 25.01 -12.89 6.56
CA TYR A 258 24.28 -12.01 7.47
C TYR A 258 24.54 -10.54 7.13
N LEU A 259 23.50 -9.72 7.26
CA LEU A 259 23.56 -8.26 7.09
C LEU A 259 22.79 -7.59 8.23
N THR A 260 23.44 -6.64 8.90
CA THR A 260 22.80 -5.78 9.90
C THR A 260 22.42 -4.45 9.27
N ILE A 261 21.18 -4.04 9.47
CA ILE A 261 20.63 -2.76 9.01
C ILE A 261 19.99 -2.00 10.18
N GLU A 262 20.12 -0.67 10.18
CA GLU A 262 19.71 0.22 11.27
C GLU A 262 18.61 1.19 10.84
N ASN A 263 17.79 1.66 11.79
CA ASN A 263 16.70 2.58 11.51
C ASN A 263 17.21 3.86 10.83
N GLY A 264 16.49 4.33 9.81
CA GLY A 264 16.85 5.54 9.06
C GLY A 264 17.79 5.29 7.88
N GLN A 265 18.34 4.07 7.74
CA GLN A 265 19.12 3.69 6.56
C GLN A 265 18.23 3.37 5.36
N TYR A 266 18.85 3.36 4.18
CA TYR A 266 18.26 2.88 2.93
C TYR A 266 19.04 1.65 2.48
N LEU A 267 18.35 0.51 2.36
CA LEU A 267 18.92 -0.73 1.85
C LEU A 267 18.56 -0.88 0.37
N LYS A 268 19.57 -0.86 -0.50
CA LYS A 268 19.46 -1.20 -1.92
C LYS A 268 19.95 -2.63 -2.14
N LEU A 269 19.15 -3.43 -2.83
CA LEU A 269 19.45 -4.81 -3.22
C LEU A 269 19.46 -4.91 -4.74
N GLN A 270 20.48 -5.56 -5.28
CA GLN A 270 20.59 -5.88 -6.71
C GLN A 270 20.95 -7.36 -6.86
N ARG A 271 20.13 -8.10 -7.61
CA ARG A 271 20.21 -9.57 -7.74
C ARG A 271 20.34 -10.27 -6.38
N THR A 272 19.71 -9.69 -5.37
CA THR A 272 19.86 -10.08 -3.96
C THR A 272 18.50 -10.09 -3.32
N LYS A 273 18.25 -11.10 -2.51
CA LYS A 273 17.08 -11.18 -1.66
C LYS A 273 17.44 -11.13 -0.19
N ILE A 274 16.60 -10.46 0.59
CA ILE A 274 16.62 -10.43 2.05
C ILE A 274 15.47 -11.26 2.60
N ILE A 275 15.77 -12.15 3.55
CA ILE A 275 14.80 -13.07 4.15
C ILE A 275 14.22 -12.39 5.40
N LEU A 276 12.92 -12.12 5.39
CA LEU A 276 12.22 -11.49 6.50
C LEU A 276 11.92 -12.50 7.61
N LYS A 277 11.86 -12.02 8.85
CA LYS A 277 11.52 -12.81 10.04
C LYS A 277 10.01 -13.07 10.14
#